data_AF-A0A8H7ALR6-F1
#
_entry.id   AF-A0A8H7ALR6-F1
#
_cell.length_a   1.000
_cell.length_b   1.000
_cell.length_c   1.000
_cell.angle_alpha   90.00
_cell.angle_beta   90.00
_cell.angle_gamma   90.00
#
_symmetry.space_group_name_H-M   'P 1'
#
loop_
_entity.id
_entity.type
_entity.pdbx_description
1 polymer ?
#
loop_
_entity_poly.entity_id
_entity_poly.type
_entity_poly.pdbx_seq_one_letter_code
_entity_poly.pdbx_strand_id
1 'polypeptide(L)'
;MARTPQQALTRANYTIACICPMEVELAPVEGMLEEIHEPLPTGRDQNAYTLEKIGGHNVVVAIMPEIGNNAVATVATQLLNDFPSI
;
A
#
# COMPACT_ATOMS: atom_id res chain seq x y z
N MET A 1 6.52 20.38 -20.52
CA MET A 1 6.71 19.33 -19.49
C MET A 1 6.02 18.09 -19.99
N ALA A 2 6.76 17.06 -20.38
CA ALA A 2 6.20 15.84 -20.94
C ALA A 2 5.57 15.02 -19.81
N ARG A 3 4.27 14.74 -19.88
CA ARG A 3 3.62 13.76 -19.02
C ARG A 3 4.21 12.41 -19.41
N THR A 4 5.02 11.81 -18.53
CA THR A 4 5.51 10.44 -18.69
C THR A 4 4.28 9.54 -18.91
N PRO A 5 4.29 8.63 -19.90
CA PRO A 5 3.21 7.66 -20.02
C PRO A 5 3.11 6.91 -18.69
N GLN A 6 1.93 6.97 -18.07
CA GLN A 6 1.64 6.28 -16.82
C GLN A 6 1.75 4.78 -17.12
N GLN A 7 2.91 4.20 -16.78
CA GLN A 7 3.11 2.76 -16.94
C GLN A 7 2.01 2.07 -16.12
N ALA A 8 1.35 1.09 -16.72
CA ALA A 8 0.38 0.27 -16.01
C ALA A 8 1.13 -0.45 -14.87
N LEU A 9 0.95 0.03 -13.65
CA LEU A 9 1.57 -0.55 -12.46
C LEU A 9 0.94 -1.91 -12.18
N THR A 10 1.78 -2.85 -11.76
CA THR A 10 1.38 -4.18 -11.32
C THR A 10 1.76 -4.37 -9.86
N ARG A 11 1.24 -5.43 -9.23
CA ARG A 11 1.60 -5.79 -7.85
C ARG A 11 3.11 -5.97 -7.65
N ALA A 12 3.84 -6.41 -8.68
CA ALA A 12 5.29 -6.59 -8.62
C ALA A 12 6.09 -5.27 -8.57
N ASN A 13 5.44 -4.13 -8.87
CA ASN A 13 6.09 -2.82 -8.84
C ASN A 13 6.14 -2.20 -7.44
N TYR A 14 5.46 -2.79 -6.46
CA TYR A 14 5.45 -2.33 -5.08
C TYR A 14 6.43 -3.14 -4.27
N THR A 15 7.36 -2.47 -3.59
CA THR A 15 8.48 -3.13 -2.88
C THR A 15 8.55 -2.74 -1.41
N ILE A 16 7.64 -1.88 -0.95
CA ILE A 16 7.56 -1.41 0.42
C ILE A 16 6.09 -1.52 0.85
N ALA A 17 5.86 -2.11 2.01
CA ALA A 17 4.57 -2.06 2.69
C ALA A 17 4.66 -1.25 3.98
N CYS A 18 3.68 -0.38 4.21
CA CYS A 18 3.49 0.36 5.43
C CYS A 18 2.17 -0.11 6.08
N ILE A 19 2.23 -0.63 7.30
CA ILE A 19 1.06 -1.02 8.07
C ILE A 19 0.83 0.06 9.13
N CYS A 20 -0.33 0.69 9.09
CA CYS A 20 -0.75 1.74 10.02
C CYS A 20 -1.97 1.27 10.81
N PRO A 21 -1.78 0.65 12.00
CA PRO A 21 -2.87 0.24 12.87
C PRO A 21 -3.78 1.39 13.34
N MET A 22 -3.26 2.60 13.47
CA MET A 22 -3.98 3.78 13.94
C MET A 22 -3.89 4.96 12.97
N GLU A 23 -4.91 5.82 12.99
CA GLU A 23 -4.95 7.04 12.15
C GLU A 23 -3.79 8.00 12.43
N VAL A 24 -3.31 8.06 13.68
CA VAL A 24 -2.12 8.86 14.04
C VAL A 24 -0.83 8.37 13.37
N GLU A 25 -0.76 7.09 13.02
CA GLU A 25 0.37 6.49 12.30
C GLU A 25 0.24 6.68 10.79
N LEU A 26 -0.98 6.86 10.28
CA LEU A 26 -1.26 7.16 8.88
C LEU A 26 -0.91 8.61 8.50
N ALA A 27 -1.16 9.57 9.39
CA ALA A 27 -0.98 11.00 9.09
C ALA A 27 0.44 11.36 8.55
N PRO A 28 1.55 10.81 9.08
CA PRO A 28 2.87 11.01 8.50
C PRO A 28 3.03 10.42 7.09
N VAL A 29 2.42 9.26 6.82
CA VAL A 29 2.46 8.58 5.52
C VAL A 29 1.75 9.43 4.47
N GLU A 30 0.55 9.91 4.78
CA GLU A 30 -0.20 10.86 3.94
C GLU A 30 0.55 12.18 3.75
N GLY A 31 1.25 12.65 4.79
CA GLY A 31 2.08 13.85 4.72
C GLY A 31 3.30 13.72 3.79
N MET A 32 3.71 12.48 3.47
CA MET A 32 4.83 12.18 2.56
C MET A 32 4.38 11.78 1.14
N LEU A 33 3.07 11.77 0.88
CA LEU A 33 2.46 11.34 -0.38
C LEU A 33 2.87 12.22 -1.57
N GLU A 34 3.31 11.57 -2.65
CA GLU A 34 3.60 12.21 -3.94
C GLU A 34 2.49 11.94 -4.98
N GLU A 35 2.05 10.68 -5.09
CA GLU A 35 1.05 10.23 -6.06
C GLU A 35 0.21 9.09 -5.49
N ILE A 36 -1.11 9.14 -5.64
CA ILE A 36 -2.01 8.01 -5.38
C ILE A 36 -2.20 7.25 -6.69
N HIS A 37 -1.95 5.95 -6.67
CA HIS A 37 -2.17 5.06 -7.80
C HIS A 37 -3.58 4.47 -7.79
N GLU A 38 -4.07 4.11 -8.98
CA GLU A 38 -5.36 3.41 -9.09
C GLU A 38 -5.32 2.04 -8.38
N PRO A 39 -6.42 1.64 -7.71
CA PRO A 39 -6.50 0.32 -7.10
C PRO A 39 -6.29 -0.78 -8.14
N LEU A 40 -5.44 -1.75 -7.81
CA LEU A 40 -5.24 -2.91 -8.66
C LEU A 40 -6.38 -3.93 -8.45
N PRO A 41 -6.83 -4.64 -9.50
CA PRO A 41 -7.80 -5.72 -9.35
C PRO A 41 -7.27 -6.76 -8.38
N THR A 42 -8.11 -7.18 -7.45
CA THR A 42 -7.80 -8.25 -6.51
C THR A 42 -8.93 -9.27 -6.54
N GLY A 43 -8.59 -10.55 -6.35
CA GLY A 43 -9.57 -11.62 -6.22
C GLY A 43 -10.14 -11.74 -4.81
N ARG A 44 -9.96 -10.72 -3.96
CA ARG A 44 -10.38 -10.70 -2.56
C ARG A 44 -11.30 -9.51 -2.34
N ASP A 45 -12.40 -9.71 -1.62
CA ASP A 45 -13.40 -8.67 -1.33
C ASP A 45 -12.89 -7.53 -0.43
N GLN A 46 -11.61 -7.53 -0.05
CA GLN A 46 -11.03 -6.62 0.93
C GLN A 46 -9.82 -5.90 0.34
N ASN A 47 -10.08 -4.88 -0.49
CA ASN A 47 -9.07 -3.88 -0.83
C ASN A 47 -8.92 -2.89 0.33
N ALA A 48 -8.13 -3.27 1.34
CA ALA A 48 -7.72 -2.41 2.45
C ALA A 48 -6.39 -1.68 2.17
N TYR A 49 -5.94 -1.70 0.91
CA TYR A 49 -4.66 -1.11 0.51
C TYR A 49 -4.87 0.18 -0.25
N THR A 50 -4.18 1.22 0.19
CA THR A 50 -3.90 2.40 -0.64
C THR A 50 -2.57 2.17 -1.33
N LEU A 51 -2.54 2.43 -2.64
CA LEU A 51 -1.35 2.26 -3.47
C LEU A 51 -0.80 3.64 -3.80
N GLU A 52 0.44 3.89 -3.43
CA GLU A 52 0.97 5.26 -3.44
C GLU A 52 2.42 5.31 -3.87
N LYS A 53 2.87 6.53 -4.16
CA LYS A 53 4.26 6.88 -4.37
C LYS A 53 4.73 7.80 -3.27
N ILE A 54 5.82 7.40 -2.60
CA ILE A 54 6.43 8.15 -1.51
C ILE A 54 7.94 8.17 -1.74
N GLY A 55 8.53 9.36 -1.82
CA GLY A 55 9.98 9.52 -2.02
C GLY A 55 10.51 8.80 -3.26
N GLY A 56 9.74 8.73 -4.35
CA GLY A 56 10.13 7.98 -5.55
C GLY A 56 9.89 6.47 -5.52
N HIS A 57 9.40 5.91 -4.40
CA HIS A 57 9.12 4.47 -4.25
C HIS A 57 7.63 4.16 -4.30
N ASN A 58 7.26 3.03 -4.90
CA ASN A 58 5.88 2.54 -4.87
C ASN A 58 5.63 1.80 -3.56
N VAL A 59 4.70 2.31 -2.76
CA VAL A 59 4.39 1.86 -1.40
C VAL A 59 2.95 1.35 -1.35
N VAL A 60 2.75 0.25 -0.63
CA VAL A 60 1.42 -0.25 -0.24
C VAL A 60 1.15 0.19 1.18
N VAL A 61 0.09 0.97 1.40
CA VAL A 61 -0.32 1.41 2.74
C VAL A 61 -1.54 0.60 3.15
N ALA A 62 -1.47 -0.08 4.30
CA ALA A 62 -2.56 -0.86 4.86
C ALA A 62 -3.03 -0.24 6.18
N ILE A 63 -4.32 0.13 6.24
CA ILE A 63 -4.96 0.59 7.46
C ILE A 63 -5.69 -0.59 8.09
N MET A 64 -5.61 -0.73 9.42
CA MET A 64 -6.22 -1.85 10.11
C MET A 64 -7.52 -1.48 10.82
N PRO A 65 -8.53 -2.37 10.83
CA PRO A 65 -9.77 -2.14 11.55
C PRO A 65 -9.61 -2.30 13.08
N GLU A 66 -8.60 -3.04 13.52
CA GLU A 66 -8.33 -3.32 14.94
C GLU A 66 -6.82 -3.29 15.24
N ILE A 67 -6.46 -2.85 16.45
CA ILE A 67 -5.08 -2.88 16.94
C ILE A 67 -4.79 -4.26 17.51
N GLY A 68 -3.64 -4.84 17.17
CA GLY A 68 -3.14 -6.04 17.83
C GLY A 68 -2.21 -6.89 16.96
N ASN A 69 -1.30 -7.63 17.60
CA ASN A 69 -0.27 -8.41 16.90
C ASN A 69 -0.83 -9.45 15.93
N ASN A 70 -1.94 -10.12 16.30
CA ASN A 70 -2.55 -11.14 15.44
C ASN A 70 -3.14 -10.52 14.16
N ALA A 71 -3.77 -9.35 14.29
CA ALA A 71 -4.28 -8.62 13.14
C ALA A 71 -3.12 -8.12 12.25
N VAL A 72 -2.04 -7.59 12.84
CA VAL A 72 -0.85 -7.14 12.09
C VAL A 72 -0.22 -8.30 11.33
N ALA A 73 -0.05 -9.47 11.98
CA ALA A 73 0.51 -10.66 11.35
C ALA A 73 -0.36 -11.16 10.18
N THR A 74 -1.68 -11.07 10.31
CA THR A 74 -2.63 -11.43 9.25
C THR A 74 -2.48 -10.50 8.05
N VAL A 75 -2.45 -9.17 8.28
CA VAL A 75 -2.26 -8.18 7.22
C VAL A 75 -0.90 -8.31 6.55
N ALA A 76 0.17 -8.53 7.32
CA ALA A 76 1.51 -8.78 6.79
C ALA A 76 1.55 -10.04 5.91
N THR A 77 0.91 -11.12 6.35
CA THR A 77 0.80 -12.35 5.55
C THR A 77 0.02 -12.11 4.26
N GLN A 78 -1.03 -11.29 4.29
CA GLN A 78 -1.79 -10.94 3.08
C GLN A 78 -0.94 -10.11 2.11
N LEU A 79 -0.20 -9.11 2.60
CA LEU A 79 0.71 -8.28 1.81
C LEU A 79 1.75 -9.12 1.06
N LEU A 80 2.42 -10.04 1.76
CA LEU A 80 3.42 -10.93 1.17
C LEU A 80 2.83 -11.87 0.11
N ASN A 81 1.56 -12.28 0.28
CA ASN A 81 0.88 -13.13 -0.70
C ASN A 81 0.37 -12.33 -1.92
N ASP A 82 0.00 -11.06 -1.72
CA ASP A 82 -0.60 -10.24 -2.77
C ASP A 82 0.43 -9.50 -3.61
N PHE A 83 1.57 -9.13 -3.03
CA PHE A 83 2.63 -8.34 -3.67
C PHE A 83 3.93 -9.14 -3.69
N PRO A 84 4.34 -9.67 -4.86
CA PRO A 84 5.45 -10.63 -4.95
C PRO A 84 6.84 -10.02 -4.71
N SER A 85 6.94 -8.69 -4.61
CA SER A 85 8.20 -7.97 -4.43
C SER A 85 8.32 -7.30 -3.05
N ILE A 86 7.38 -7.58 -2.15
CA ILE A 86 7.38 -7.13 -0.74
C ILE A 86 7.99 -8.23 0.13
#